data_AF-A0A843YIN1-F1
#
_entry.id   AF-A0A843YIN1-F1
#
_cell.length_a   1.000
_cell.length_b   1.000
_cell.length_c   1.000
_cell.angle_alpha   90.00
_cell.angle_beta   90.00
_cell.angle_gamma   90.00
#
_symmetry.space_group_name_H-M   'P 1'
#
loop_
_entity.id
_entity.type
_entity.pdbx_description
1 polymer ?
#
loop_
_entity_poly.entity_id
_entity_poly.type
_entity_poly.pdbx_seq_one_letter_code
_entity_poly.pdbx_strand_id
1 'polypeptide(L)'
;MDDMDAKSHRLLAKYLSRLREGLRNTGVTLEEASIKAGRNKQYASRVLSGKINPTLEAIIQLSVANNIDPDFVFLDGEAYARISSYKSARQVIPNQREELAAQLAASFRKGGKW
;
A
#
# COMPACT_ATOMS: atom_id res chain seq x y z
N MET A 1 -22.07 1.31 14.40
CA MET A 1 -20.71 1.24 13.82
C MET A 1 -20.78 0.12 12.80
N ASP A 2 -20.91 0.47 11.52
CA ASP A 2 -21.21 -0.49 10.45
C ASP A 2 -20.05 -1.47 10.20
N ASP A 3 -20.37 -2.71 9.83
CA ASP A 3 -19.40 -3.76 9.50
C ASP A 3 -18.40 -3.35 8.39
N MET A 4 -18.80 -2.43 7.51
CA MET A 4 -17.95 -1.88 6.44
C MET A 4 -16.79 -1.00 6.98
N ASP A 5 -17.05 -0.21 8.01
CA ASP A 5 -16.03 0.65 8.62
C ASP A 5 -15.00 -0.18 9.38
N ALA A 6 -15.44 -1.24 10.05
CA ALA A 6 -14.56 -2.16 10.77
C ALA A 6 -13.61 -2.92 9.82
N LYS A 7 -14.14 -3.41 8.68
CA LYS A 7 -13.33 -4.06 7.63
C LYS A 7 -12.31 -3.11 7.02
N SER A 8 -12.72 -1.87 6.75
CA SER A 8 -11.85 -0.83 6.16
C SER A 8 -10.70 -0.45 7.10
N HIS A 9 -10.98 -0.28 8.40
CA HIS A 9 -9.94 -0.03 9.40
C HIS A 9 -8.95 -1.21 9.54
N ARG A 10 -9.47 -2.44 9.55
CA ARG A 10 -8.63 -3.65 9.61
C ARG A 10 -7.70 -3.76 8.40
N LEU A 11 -8.20 -3.42 7.23
CA LEU A 11 -7.44 -3.47 5.98
C LEU A 11 -6.34 -2.40 5.95
N LEU A 12 -6.66 -1.17 6.34
CA LEU A 12 -5.67 -0.11 6.48
C LEU A 12 -4.55 -0.50 7.47
N ALA A 13 -4.91 -1.05 8.63
CA ALA A 13 -3.93 -1.50 9.62
C ALA A 13 -2.95 -2.53 9.05
N LYS A 14 -3.42 -3.46 8.21
CA LYS A 14 -2.55 -4.42 7.50
C LYS A 14 -1.57 -3.72 6.56
N TYR A 15 -2.04 -2.77 5.75
CA TYR A 15 -1.15 -2.02 4.84
C TYR A 15 -0.09 -1.25 5.60
N LEU A 16 -0.46 -0.58 6.69
CA LEU A 16 0.50 0.15 7.52
C LEU A 16 1.53 -0.78 8.19
N SER A 17 1.11 -1.99 8.57
CA SER A 17 2.04 -3.00 9.10
C SER A 17 3.09 -3.41 8.05
N ARG A 18 2.65 -3.70 6.83
CA ARG A 18 3.52 -4.07 5.70
C ARG A 18 4.41 -2.91 5.25
N LEU A 19 3.86 -1.70 5.16
CA LEU A 19 4.66 -0.50 4.87
C LEU A 19 5.75 -0.30 5.93
N ARG A 20 5.43 -0.48 7.21
CA ARG A 20 6.42 -0.40 8.29
C ARG A 20 7.52 -1.45 8.12
N GLU A 21 7.16 -2.66 7.73
CA GLU A 21 8.11 -3.73 7.46
C GLU A 21 9.02 -3.41 6.28
N GLY A 22 8.45 -2.97 5.15
CA GLY A 22 9.22 -2.53 3.99
C GLY A 22 10.21 -1.41 4.34
N LEU A 23 9.76 -0.41 5.10
CA LEU A 23 10.63 0.69 5.54
C LEU A 23 11.78 0.20 6.44
N ARG A 24 11.52 -0.72 7.38
CA ARG A 24 12.60 -1.32 8.19
C ARG A 24 13.64 -2.04 7.31
N ASN A 25 13.20 -2.76 6.29
CA ASN A 25 14.08 -3.53 5.41
C ASN A 25 14.97 -2.63 4.52
N THR A 26 14.55 -1.38 4.27
CA THR A 26 15.37 -0.41 3.52
C THR A 26 16.48 0.23 4.37
N GLY A 27 16.42 0.13 5.70
CA GLY A 27 17.37 0.75 6.62
C GLY A 27 17.25 2.28 6.76
N VAL A 28 16.27 2.91 6.10
CA VAL A 28 16.05 4.36 6.18
C VAL A 28 15.29 4.73 7.45
N THR A 29 15.51 5.93 7.96
CA THR A 29 14.71 6.48 9.06
C THR A 29 13.32 6.91 8.57
N LEU A 30 12.34 7.00 9.48
CA LEU A 30 10.99 7.48 9.13
C LEU A 30 10.97 8.94 8.68
N GLU A 31 11.93 9.74 9.14
CA GLU A 31 12.12 11.12 8.69
C GLU A 31 12.57 11.16 7.24
N GLU A 32 13.64 10.42 6.90
CA GLU A 32 14.12 10.31 5.51
C GLU A 32 13.05 9.72 4.60
N ALA A 33 12.32 8.71 5.06
CA ALA A 33 11.23 8.11 4.29
C ALA A 33 10.14 9.13 3.94
N SER A 34 9.83 10.03 4.87
CA SER A 34 8.86 11.10 4.66
C SER A 34 9.38 12.14 3.67
N ILE A 35 10.64 12.55 3.82
CA ILE A 35 11.29 13.53 2.96
C ILE A 35 11.40 13.02 1.52
N LYS A 36 11.83 11.76 1.33
CA LYS A 36 11.88 11.09 0.02
C LYS A 36 10.52 11.08 -0.68
N ALA A 37 9.44 10.93 0.09
CA ALA A 37 8.07 10.96 -0.42
C ALA A 37 7.49 12.39 -0.61
N GLY A 38 8.30 13.44 -0.48
CA GLY A 38 7.86 14.83 -0.62
C GLY A 38 6.91 15.29 0.49
N ARG A 39 6.98 14.67 1.68
CA ARG A 39 6.14 14.98 2.85
C ARG A 39 6.97 15.62 3.96
N ASN A 40 6.29 16.24 4.93
CA ASN A 40 6.94 16.72 6.16
C ASN A 40 7.62 15.56 6.90
N LYS A 41 8.82 15.78 7.46
CA LYS A 41 9.63 14.82 8.23
C LYS A 41 8.87 13.97 9.26
N GLN A 42 7.78 14.45 9.83
CA GLN A 42 7.00 13.71 10.83
C GLN A 42 5.91 12.81 10.23
N TYR A 43 5.67 12.87 8.92
CA TYR A 43 4.50 12.27 8.28
C TYR A 43 4.47 10.74 8.46
N ALA A 44 5.52 10.03 8.07
CA ALA A 44 5.57 8.56 8.19
C ALA A 44 5.42 8.11 9.66
N SER A 45 6.03 8.83 10.61
CA SER A 45 5.88 8.53 12.04
C SER A 45 4.43 8.68 12.50
N ARG A 46 3.74 9.76 12.10
CA ARG A 46 2.32 9.98 12.43
C ARG A 46 1.40 8.95 11.77
N VAL A 47 1.68 8.57 10.53
CA VAL A 47 0.94 7.52 9.80
C VAL A 47 1.07 6.18 10.52
N LEU A 48 2.30 5.73 10.76
CA LEU A 48 2.55 4.39 11.30
C LEU A 48 2.16 4.26 12.78
N SER A 49 2.05 5.37 13.51
CA SER A 49 1.51 5.40 14.87
C SER A 49 -0.02 5.51 14.93
N GLY A 50 -0.69 5.61 13.78
CA GLY A 50 -2.15 5.77 13.71
C GLY A 50 -2.64 7.16 14.16
N LYS A 51 -1.74 8.12 14.40
CA LYS A 51 -2.11 9.50 14.77
C LYS A 51 -2.81 10.24 13.63
N ILE A 52 -2.60 9.80 12.39
CA ILE A 52 -3.33 10.28 11.23
C ILE A 52 -3.76 9.09 10.38
N ASN A 53 -4.94 9.21 9.77
CA ASN A 53 -5.44 8.25 8.79
C ASN A 53 -4.93 8.65 7.39
N PRO A 54 -3.97 7.93 6.79
CA PRO A 54 -3.46 8.27 5.47
C PRO A 54 -4.43 7.86 4.35
N THR A 55 -4.32 8.52 3.21
CA THR A 55 -4.94 8.03 1.97
C THR A 55 -4.16 6.85 1.41
N LEU A 56 -4.80 6.01 0.59
CA LEU A 56 -4.09 4.95 -0.14
C LEU A 56 -2.96 5.50 -1.02
N GLU A 57 -3.20 6.66 -1.66
CA GLU A 57 -2.18 7.36 -2.45
C GLU A 57 -0.94 7.70 -1.62
N ALA A 58 -1.12 8.17 -0.38
CA ALA A 58 0.02 8.48 0.49
C ALA A 58 0.82 7.23 0.88
N ILE A 59 0.16 6.08 1.07
CA ILE A 59 0.81 4.80 1.31
C ILE A 59 1.62 4.36 0.08
N ILE A 60 1.05 4.51 -1.14
CA ILE A 60 1.75 4.22 -2.40
C ILE A 60 2.97 5.12 -2.56
N GLN A 61 2.83 6.44 -2.35
CA GLN A 61 3.93 7.40 -2.46
C GLN A 61 5.07 7.07 -1.48
N LEU A 62 4.73 6.75 -0.21
CA LEU A 62 5.72 6.30 0.77
C LEU A 62 6.42 5.01 0.34
N SER A 63 5.69 4.09 -0.31
CA SER A 63 6.27 2.83 -0.79
C SER A 63 7.24 3.09 -1.95
N VAL A 64 6.78 3.73 -3.02
CA VAL A 64 7.57 3.99 -4.23
C VAL A 64 8.80 4.84 -3.94
N ALA A 65 8.66 5.92 -3.17
CA ALA A 65 9.77 6.80 -2.84
C ALA A 65 10.87 6.13 -2.00
N ASN A 66 10.54 5.02 -1.33
CA ASN A 66 11.48 4.23 -0.52
C ASN A 66 11.84 2.89 -1.18
N ASN A 67 11.55 2.73 -2.48
CA ASN A 67 11.84 1.52 -3.24
C ASN A 67 11.20 0.25 -2.63
N ILE A 68 9.99 0.40 -2.07
CA ILE A 68 9.17 -0.70 -1.57
C ILE A 68 8.12 -1.00 -2.64
N ASP A 69 8.03 -2.27 -3.02
CA ASP A 69 7.02 -2.73 -3.98
C ASP A 69 5.61 -2.51 -3.40
N PRO A 70 4.72 -1.70 -4.02
CA PRO A 70 3.36 -1.54 -3.54
C PRO A 70 2.61 -2.87 -3.44
N ASP A 71 2.95 -3.89 -4.24
CA ASP A 71 2.30 -5.20 -4.18
C ASP A 71 2.60 -5.92 -2.86
N PHE A 72 3.81 -5.74 -2.32
CA PHE A 72 4.13 -6.22 -0.99
C PHE A 72 3.24 -5.59 0.08
N VAL A 73 2.86 -4.32 -0.09
CA VAL A 73 1.99 -3.59 0.85
C VAL A 73 0.51 -3.97 0.67
N PHE A 74 0.06 -4.08 -0.58
CA PHE A 74 -1.35 -4.27 -0.96
C PHE A 74 -1.70 -5.69 -1.39
N LEU A 75 -0.91 -6.69 -0.99
CA LEU A 75 -0.99 -8.15 -1.30
C LEU A 75 -2.37 -8.84 -1.23
N ASP A 76 -3.42 -8.16 -0.76
CA ASP A 76 -4.78 -8.66 -0.71
C ASP A 76 -5.41 -8.36 -2.09
N GLY A 77 -5.79 -9.36 -2.89
CA GLY A 77 -6.22 -9.15 -4.30
C GLY A 77 -7.39 -8.17 -4.50
N GLU A 78 -8.27 -8.03 -3.51
CA GLU A 78 -9.33 -7.01 -3.49
C GLU A 78 -8.78 -5.58 -3.44
N ALA A 79 -7.62 -5.38 -2.80
CA ALA A 79 -6.93 -4.09 -2.68
C ALA A 79 -6.38 -3.60 -4.01
N TYR A 80 -5.71 -4.50 -4.74
CA TYR A 80 -5.10 -4.18 -6.02
C TYR A 80 -6.16 -3.88 -7.09
N ALA A 81 -7.27 -4.63 -7.11
CA ALA A 81 -8.42 -4.33 -7.97
C ALA A 81 -8.99 -2.92 -7.69
N ARG A 82 -9.05 -2.51 -6.43
CA ARG A 82 -9.50 -1.17 -6.04
C ARG A 82 -8.47 -0.09 -6.43
N ILE A 83 -7.18 -0.31 -6.21
CA ILE A 83 -6.10 0.64 -6.51
C ILE A 83 -5.91 0.83 -8.03
N SER A 84 -5.90 -0.25 -8.82
CA SER A 84 -5.78 -0.18 -10.29
C SER A 84 -6.93 0.57 -10.97
N SER A 85 -8.08 0.71 -10.29
CA SER A 85 -9.21 1.53 -10.75
C SER A 85 -9.05 3.04 -10.50
N TYR A 86 -8.13 3.45 -9.60
CA TYR A 86 -7.84 4.86 -9.36
C TYR A 86 -6.88 5.44 -10.42
N LYS A 87 -7.33 6.51 -11.08
CA LYS A 87 -6.63 7.21 -12.17
C LYS A 87 -5.19 7.63 -11.81
N SER A 88 -4.95 7.99 -10.53
CA SER A 88 -3.64 8.38 -10.01
C SER A 88 -2.69 7.20 -9.79
N ALA A 89 -3.21 6.01 -9.45
CA ALA A 89 -2.39 4.81 -9.27
C ALA A 89 -1.84 4.32 -10.62
N ARG A 90 -2.59 4.47 -11.71
CA ARG A 90 -2.13 4.23 -13.08
C ARG A 90 -0.98 5.13 -13.54
N GLN A 91 -0.83 6.32 -12.95
CA GLN A 91 0.28 7.23 -13.25
C GLN A 91 1.54 6.92 -12.42
N VAL A 92 1.37 6.27 -11.26
CA VAL A 92 2.46 5.98 -10.32
C VAL A 92 2.98 4.54 -10.46
N ILE A 93 2.12 3.60 -10.88
CA ILE A 93 2.52 2.24 -11.25
C ILE A 93 2.97 2.29 -12.73
N PRO A 94 4.24 2.05 -13.05
CA PRO A 94 4.70 2.07 -14.44
C PRO A 94 3.91 1.05 -15.27
N ASN A 95 3.60 1.40 -16.52
CA ASN A 95 2.83 0.63 -17.52
C ASN A 95 3.27 -0.85 -17.76
N GLN A 96 4.27 -1.38 -17.06
CA GLN A 96 4.82 -2.73 -17.26
C GLN A 96 4.23 -3.85 -16.39
N ARG A 97 3.17 -3.59 -15.60
CA ARG A 97 2.64 -4.57 -14.63
C ARG A 97 1.24 -5.10 -14.96
N GLU A 98 0.76 -4.98 -16.21
CA GLU A 98 -0.46 -5.68 -16.65
C GLU A 98 -0.36 -7.20 -16.43
N GLU A 99 0.84 -7.74 -16.65
CA GLU A 99 1.14 -9.15 -16.42
C GLU A 99 1.01 -9.53 -14.94
N LEU A 100 1.35 -8.61 -14.03
CA LEU A 100 1.21 -8.83 -12.59
C LEU A 100 -0.27 -8.81 -12.16
N ALA A 101 -1.05 -7.88 -12.72
CA ALA A 101 -2.50 -7.86 -12.54
C ALA A 101 -3.16 -9.15 -13.03
N ALA A 102 -2.70 -9.69 -14.16
CA ALA A 102 -3.17 -10.96 -14.71
C ALA A 102 -2.74 -12.18 -13.87
N GLN A 103 -1.50 -12.20 -13.38
CA GLN A 103 -0.98 -13.27 -12.52
C GLN A 103 -1.70 -13.32 -11.16
N LEU A 104 -2.01 -12.17 -10.58
CA LEU A 104 -2.83 -12.08 -9.37
C LEU A 104 -4.26 -12.55 -9.65
N ALA A 105 -4.89 -12.12 -10.75
CA ALA A 105 -6.22 -12.62 -11.12
C ALA A 105 -6.26 -14.14 -11.40
N ALA A 106 -5.14 -14.74 -11.81
CA ALA A 106 -5.01 -16.17 -12.03
C ALA A 106 -4.78 -16.96 -10.73
N SER A 107 -4.06 -16.40 -9.75
CA SER A 107 -3.82 -17.07 -8.46
C SER A 107 -5.11 -17.29 -7.65
N PHE A 108 -6.11 -16.41 -7.81
CA PHE A 108 -7.45 -16.60 -7.22
C PHE A 108 -8.29 -17.70 -7.90
N ARG A 109 -8.05 -18.01 -9.19
CA ARG A 109 -8.79 -19.07 -9.91
C ARG A 109 -8.38 -20.50 -9.53
N LYS A 110 -7.14 -20.69 -9.06
CA LYS A 110 -6.62 -22.03 -8.69
C LYS A 110 -6.92 -22.44 -7.24
N GLY A 111 -7.38 -21.52 -6.38
CA GLY A 111 -7.59 -21.78 -4.95
C GLY A 111 -9.03 -22.07 -4.51
N GLY A 112 -10.02 -21.96 -5.40
CA GLY A 112 -11.44 -22.14 -5.05
C GLY A 112 -12.00 -23.48 -5.47
N LYS A 113 -11.87 -24.51 -4.63
CA LYS A 113 -12.84 -25.63 -4.60
C LYS A 113 -13.87 -25.30 -3.52
N TRP A 114 -15.13 -25.23 -3.93
CA TRP A 114 -16.30 -25.26 -3.06
C TRP A 114 -16.50 -26.67 -2.51
#